data_AF-A0A2K5LHP9-F1
#
_entry.id   AF-A0A2K5LHP9-F1
#
_cell.length_a   1.000
_cell.length_b   1.000
_cell.length_c   1.000
_cell.angle_alpha   90.00
_cell.angle_beta   90.00
_cell.angle_gamma   90.00
#
_symmetry.space_group_name_H-M   'P 1'
#
loop_
_entity.id
_entity.type
_entity.pdbx_description
1 polymer ?
#
loop_
_entity_poly.entity_id
_entity_poly.type
_entity_poly.pdbx_seq_one_letter_code
_entity_poly.pdbx_strand_id
1 'polypeptide(L)'
;MDTAAAPHFSLPGSLLLLLLLSLRALVSAQLTVVGPASPILAMVGENTTLHCHLSPEKNAEDMEVRWFRSQFSAAVFVYKGGRERTEEQMEEYRGRITFVNKGISRGSVALVVHNVTAQENDIYHCHFQEGWSYDKAILRLVVAGLALEAEVT
;
A
#
# COMPACT_ATOMS: atom_id res chain seq x y z
N MET A 1 -67.76 8.82 -18.46
CA MET A 1 -66.38 8.89 -18.96
C MET A 1 -65.57 9.39 -17.77
N ASP A 2 -65.31 8.48 -16.82
CA ASP A 2 -64.71 8.83 -15.53
C ASP A 2 -63.26 8.39 -15.54
N THR A 3 -62.38 9.39 -15.57
CA THR A 3 -60.93 9.21 -15.54
C THR A 3 -60.52 8.96 -14.10
N ALA A 4 -60.16 7.72 -13.77
CA ALA A 4 -59.58 7.37 -12.48
C ALA A 4 -58.21 8.04 -12.33
N ALA A 5 -58.11 9.01 -11.43
CA ALA A 5 -56.83 9.61 -11.04
C ALA A 5 -56.06 8.61 -10.16
N ALA A 6 -54.85 8.24 -10.59
CA ALA A 6 -53.98 7.38 -9.83
C ALA A 6 -53.43 8.12 -8.58
N PRO A 7 -53.32 7.45 -7.42
CA PRO A 7 -52.76 8.07 -6.23
C PRO A 7 -51.25 8.28 -6.39
N HIS A 8 -50.80 9.51 -6.18
CA HIS A 8 -49.38 9.86 -6.12
C HIS A 8 -48.83 9.51 -4.72
N PHE A 9 -48.18 8.36 -4.60
CA PHE A 9 -47.45 7.99 -3.38
C PHE A 9 -46.12 8.73 -3.33
N SER A 10 -46.06 9.81 -2.54
CA SER A 10 -44.81 10.50 -2.22
C SER A 10 -44.08 9.80 -1.07
N LEU A 11 -42.86 9.34 -1.29
CA LEU A 11 -42.01 8.80 -0.24
C LEU A 11 -41.72 9.90 0.82
N PRO A 12 -41.85 9.62 2.13
CA PRO A 12 -41.51 10.57 3.18
C PRO A 12 -40.08 11.06 3.04
N GLY A 13 -39.83 12.37 3.22
CA GLY A 13 -38.49 12.95 3.07
C GLY A 13 -37.43 12.31 3.98
N SER A 14 -37.82 11.76 5.12
CA SER A 14 -36.95 10.98 6.01
C SER A 14 -36.47 9.68 5.38
N LEU A 15 -37.35 8.98 4.64
CA LEU A 15 -37.00 7.73 3.96
C LEU A 15 -36.06 8.01 2.78
N LEU A 16 -36.28 9.11 2.04
CA LEU A 16 -35.36 9.57 1.00
C LEU A 16 -33.97 9.92 1.58
N LEU A 17 -33.92 10.61 2.72
CA LEU A 17 -32.65 10.93 3.39
C LEU A 17 -31.90 9.67 3.84
N LEU A 18 -32.61 8.69 4.43
CA LEU A 18 -32.03 7.40 4.82
C LEU A 18 -31.51 6.60 3.62
N LEU A 19 -32.24 6.61 2.51
CA LEU A 19 -31.81 6.00 1.24
C LEU A 19 -30.56 6.70 0.66
N LEU A 20 -30.48 8.03 0.73
CA LEU A 20 -29.30 8.78 0.28
C LEU A 20 -28.08 8.53 1.18
N LEU A 21 -28.25 8.47 2.50
CA LEU A 21 -27.17 8.18 3.45
C LEU A 21 -26.65 6.74 3.29
N SER A 22 -27.54 5.77 3.14
CA SER A 22 -27.17 4.37 2.89
C SER A 22 -26.48 4.20 1.53
N LEU A 23 -26.93 4.89 0.48
CA LEU A 23 -26.27 4.90 -0.82
C LEU A 23 -24.88 5.54 -0.76
N ARG A 24 -24.71 6.65 -0.02
CA ARG A 24 -23.41 7.28 0.22
C ARG A 24 -22.45 6.35 0.96
N ALA A 25 -22.93 5.63 1.97
CA ALA A 25 -22.13 4.64 2.69
C ALA A 25 -21.71 3.48 1.78
N LEU A 26 -22.58 3.03 0.89
CA LEU A 26 -22.27 2.01 -0.13
C LEU A 26 -21.22 2.45 -1.15
N VAL A 27 -21.13 3.76 -1.41
CA VAL A 27 -20.21 4.39 -2.38
C VAL A 27 -18.88 4.82 -1.74
N SER A 28 -18.61 4.46 -0.47
CA SER A 28 -17.27 4.63 0.08
C SER A 28 -16.29 3.77 -0.72
N ALA A 29 -15.40 4.39 -1.48
CA ALA A 29 -14.44 3.67 -2.32
C ALA A 29 -13.58 2.75 -1.44
N GLN A 30 -13.59 1.46 -1.77
CA GLN A 30 -12.72 0.48 -1.12
C GLN A 30 -11.26 0.84 -1.43
N LEU A 31 -10.41 0.90 -0.41
CA LEU A 31 -8.98 1.12 -0.60
C LEU A 31 -8.40 -0.14 -1.25
N THR A 32 -7.69 0.00 -2.37
CA THR A 32 -7.00 -1.12 -3.02
C THR A 32 -5.55 -0.73 -3.24
N VAL A 33 -4.62 -1.58 -2.79
CA VAL A 33 -3.18 -1.41 -2.99
C VAL A 33 -2.69 -2.39 -4.04
N VAL A 34 -2.01 -1.88 -5.05
CA VAL A 34 -1.49 -2.63 -6.18
C VAL A 34 0.04 -2.62 -6.14
N GLY A 35 0.61 -3.82 -6.16
CA GLY A 35 2.04 -4.06 -6.28
C GLY A 35 2.44 -4.49 -7.70
N PRO A 36 3.73 -4.81 -7.92
CA PRO A 36 4.19 -5.31 -9.20
C PRO A 36 3.60 -6.69 -9.49
N ALA A 37 3.21 -6.92 -10.74
CA ALA A 37 2.64 -8.20 -11.18
C ALA A 37 3.68 -9.34 -11.27
N SER A 38 4.97 -9.01 -11.27
CA SER A 38 6.08 -9.96 -11.38
C SER A 38 7.07 -9.75 -10.24
N PRO A 39 7.86 -10.79 -9.89
CA PRO A 39 8.90 -10.66 -8.89
C PRO A 39 9.90 -9.54 -9.26
N ILE A 40 10.35 -8.83 -8.24
CA ILE A 40 11.43 -7.86 -8.35
C ILE A 40 12.74 -8.64 -8.26
N LEU A 41 13.63 -8.44 -9.23
CA LEU A 41 14.95 -9.06 -9.24
C LEU A 41 15.98 -8.04 -8.73
N ALA A 42 16.91 -8.48 -7.88
CA ALA A 42 18.01 -7.66 -7.40
C ALA A 42 19.29 -8.47 -7.32
N MET A 43 20.44 -7.82 -7.55
CA MET A 43 21.74 -8.43 -7.29
C MET A 43 22.24 -8.05 -5.89
N VAL A 44 23.00 -8.96 -5.27
CA VAL A 44 23.73 -8.64 -4.03
C VAL A 44 24.66 -7.45 -4.27
N GLY A 45 24.65 -6.47 -3.36
CA GLY A 45 25.44 -5.24 -3.42
C GLY A 45 24.75 -4.07 -4.10
N GLU A 46 23.67 -4.30 -4.86
CA GLU A 46 22.94 -3.24 -5.57
C GLU A 46 21.82 -2.62 -4.72
N ASN A 47 21.14 -1.62 -5.27
CA ASN A 47 19.91 -1.08 -4.71
C ASN A 47 18.71 -1.71 -5.42
N THR A 48 17.62 -1.95 -4.69
CA THR A 48 16.35 -2.41 -5.28
C THR A 48 15.19 -1.52 -4.86
N THR A 49 14.12 -1.50 -5.66
CA THR A 49 12.96 -0.62 -5.44
C THR A 49 11.69 -1.44 -5.27
N LEU A 50 11.04 -1.29 -4.13
CA LEU A 50 9.75 -1.90 -3.79
C LEU A 50 8.64 -0.87 -4.00
N HIS A 51 8.02 -0.86 -5.18
CA HIS A 51 6.96 0.09 -5.56
C HIS A 51 5.56 -0.48 -5.32
N CYS A 52 4.63 0.36 -4.84
CA CYS A 52 3.20 0.09 -4.76
C CYS A 52 2.39 1.37 -4.97
N HIS A 53 1.12 1.21 -5.34
CA HIS A 53 0.22 2.35 -5.55
C HIS A 53 -1.23 2.03 -5.21
N LEU A 54 -2.03 3.06 -5.00
CA LEU A 54 -3.48 2.95 -4.84
C LEU A 54 -4.19 2.85 -6.19
N SER A 55 -5.26 2.06 -6.24
CA SER A 55 -6.20 2.02 -7.37
C SER A 55 -7.64 2.14 -6.85
N PRO A 56 -8.43 3.13 -7.32
CA PRO A 56 -8.03 4.25 -8.16
C PRO A 56 -7.02 5.18 -7.45
N GLU A 57 -6.39 6.08 -8.21
CA GLU A 57 -5.47 7.07 -7.66
C GLU A 57 -6.17 7.95 -6.61
N LYS A 58 -5.49 8.14 -5.48
CA LYS A 58 -5.99 8.89 -4.33
C LYS A 58 -4.83 9.47 -3.54
N ASN A 59 -4.98 10.66 -2.97
CA ASN A 59 -3.95 11.24 -2.11
C ASN A 59 -3.71 10.36 -0.87
N ALA A 60 -2.45 10.01 -0.62
CA ALA A 60 -2.01 9.19 0.51
C ALA A 60 -1.07 9.92 1.49
N GLU A 61 -0.95 11.25 1.42
CA GLU A 61 -0.08 12.06 2.31
C GLU A 61 -0.44 11.91 3.79
N ASP A 62 -1.73 11.80 4.09
CA ASP A 62 -2.23 11.65 5.45
C ASP A 62 -2.44 10.18 5.87
N MET A 63 -2.11 9.22 5.00
CA MET A 63 -2.24 7.79 5.27
C MET A 63 -1.03 7.25 6.04
N GLU A 64 -1.23 6.11 6.73
CA GLU A 64 -0.10 5.27 7.13
C GLU A 64 0.33 4.41 5.94
N VAL A 65 1.62 4.47 5.59
CA VAL A 65 2.23 3.60 4.58
C VAL A 65 3.30 2.75 5.27
N ARG A 66 3.23 1.43 5.10
CA ARG A 66 4.14 0.49 5.76
C ARG A 66 4.66 -0.56 4.80
N TRP A 67 5.95 -0.85 4.86
CA TRP A 67 6.52 -2.08 4.32
C TRP A 67 6.90 -3.00 5.47
N PHE A 68 6.51 -4.27 5.37
CA PHE A 68 6.86 -5.30 6.35
C PHE A 68 7.01 -6.66 5.68
N ARG A 69 7.71 -7.59 6.35
CA ARG A 69 7.88 -8.97 5.88
C ARG A 69 6.79 -9.86 6.50
N SER A 70 7.13 -10.64 7.53
CA SER A 70 6.24 -11.59 8.17
C SER A 70 5.33 -10.96 9.24
N GLN A 71 5.85 -10.00 10.01
CA GLN A 71 5.14 -9.37 11.13
C GLN A 71 4.90 -7.89 10.84
N PHE A 72 3.69 -7.40 11.15
CA PHE A 72 3.33 -6.00 10.90
C PHE A 72 4.12 -5.01 11.77
N SER A 73 4.40 -5.38 13.02
CA SER A 73 5.13 -4.56 13.99
C SER A 73 6.63 -4.45 13.69
N ALA A 74 7.27 -5.52 13.23
CA ALA A 74 8.66 -5.52 12.77
C ALA A 74 8.69 -5.03 11.31
N ALA A 75 8.63 -3.71 11.14
CA ALA A 75 8.52 -3.10 9.83
C ALA A 75 9.89 -2.84 9.19
N VAL A 76 9.93 -2.99 7.87
CA VAL A 76 11.04 -2.53 7.03
C VAL A 76 11.02 -1.00 6.95
N PHE A 77 9.83 -0.42 6.86
CA PHE A 77 9.63 1.03 6.81
C PHE A 77 8.22 1.38 7.30
N VAL A 78 8.09 2.55 7.95
CA VAL A 78 6.82 3.13 8.37
C VAL A 78 6.82 4.63 8.07
N TYR A 79 5.80 5.09 7.36
CA TYR A 79 5.43 6.49 7.21
C TYR A 79 4.07 6.73 7.86
N LYS A 80 4.00 7.67 8.79
CA LYS A 80 2.76 7.97 9.53
C LYS A 80 2.74 9.40 10.05
N GLY A 81 1.63 10.10 9.80
CA GLY A 81 1.46 11.49 10.22
C GLY A 81 2.50 12.41 9.57
N GLY A 82 2.64 12.32 8.25
CA GLY A 82 3.49 13.22 7.47
C GLY A 82 4.99 12.91 7.48
N ARG A 83 5.45 11.90 8.21
CA ARG A 83 6.89 11.61 8.39
C ARG A 83 7.19 10.12 8.57
N GLU A 84 8.44 9.78 8.32
CA GLU A 84 9.03 8.47 8.64
C GLU A 84 9.08 8.23 10.16
N ARG A 85 8.84 6.98 10.57
CA ARG A 85 8.88 6.49 11.96
C ARG A 85 10.00 5.48 12.13
N THR A 86 11.21 5.97 12.37
CA THR A 86 12.40 5.14 12.52
C THR A 86 12.35 4.26 13.78
N GLU A 87 11.59 4.66 14.80
CA GLU A 87 11.39 3.92 16.04
C GLU A 87 10.69 2.57 15.84
N GLU A 88 9.91 2.41 14.77
CA GLU A 88 9.20 1.16 14.43
C GLU A 88 9.94 0.29 13.40
N GLN A 89 11.09 0.77 12.90
CA GLN A 89 11.88 0.05 11.90
C GLN A 89 12.76 -1.01 12.54
N MET A 90 12.85 -2.14 11.85
CA MET A 90 13.84 -3.18 12.08
C MET A 90 15.26 -2.61 11.93
N GLU A 91 16.15 -2.92 12.86
CA GLU A 91 17.49 -2.33 12.95
C GLU A 91 18.33 -2.59 11.67
N GLU A 92 18.16 -3.75 11.02
CA GLU A 92 18.88 -4.13 9.81
C GLU A 92 18.58 -3.26 8.57
N TYR A 93 17.46 -2.52 8.58
CA TYR A 93 17.06 -1.61 7.49
C TYR A 93 17.37 -0.14 7.79
N ARG A 94 17.66 0.22 9.04
CA ARG A 94 17.97 1.59 9.42
C ARG A 94 19.22 2.10 8.68
N GLY A 95 19.10 3.26 8.04
CA GLY A 95 20.16 3.84 7.22
C GLY A 95 20.43 3.12 5.89
N ARG A 96 19.65 2.07 5.57
CA ARG A 96 19.73 1.33 4.31
C ARG A 96 18.50 1.50 3.43
N ILE A 97 17.63 2.47 3.75
CA ILE A 97 16.39 2.69 3.01
C ILE A 97 16.19 4.16 2.65
N THR A 98 15.53 4.39 1.51
CA THR A 98 15.06 5.71 1.09
C THR A 98 13.59 5.63 0.67
N PHE A 99 12.74 6.47 1.28
CA PHE A 99 11.35 6.58 0.89
C PHE A 99 11.17 7.55 -0.28
N VAL A 100 10.56 7.08 -1.37
CA VAL A 100 10.27 7.86 -2.56
C VAL A 100 8.78 8.21 -2.57
N ASN A 101 8.47 9.45 -2.21
CA ASN A 101 7.10 9.94 -2.01
C ASN A 101 6.66 10.99 -3.04
N LYS A 102 7.42 11.22 -4.12
CA LYS A 102 7.06 12.22 -5.15
C LYS A 102 5.66 12.01 -5.76
N GLY A 103 5.17 10.76 -5.78
CA GLY A 103 3.85 10.38 -6.28
C GLY A 103 2.77 10.19 -5.21
N ILE A 104 3.05 10.50 -3.94
CA ILE A 104 2.17 10.15 -2.81
C ILE A 104 0.82 10.88 -2.88
N SER A 105 0.78 12.08 -3.45
CA SER A 105 -0.46 12.84 -3.69
C SER A 105 -1.39 12.16 -4.71
N ARG A 106 -0.89 11.19 -5.47
CA ARG A 106 -1.65 10.30 -6.36
C ARG A 106 -1.69 8.86 -5.86
N GLY A 107 -1.19 8.61 -4.65
CA GLY A 107 -1.21 7.30 -4.01
C GLY A 107 -0.11 6.36 -4.48
N SER A 108 0.95 6.87 -5.12
CA SER A 108 2.07 6.07 -5.62
C SER A 108 3.35 6.33 -4.83
N VAL A 109 3.94 5.27 -4.29
CA VAL A 109 5.11 5.34 -3.39
C VAL A 109 6.07 4.20 -3.69
N ALA A 110 7.35 4.42 -3.40
CA ALA A 110 8.33 3.35 -3.47
C ALA A 110 9.31 3.40 -2.30
N LEU A 111 9.83 2.23 -1.95
CA LEU A 111 10.91 2.10 -0.98
C LEU A 111 12.15 1.58 -1.69
N VAL A 112 13.23 2.35 -1.65
CA VAL A 112 14.54 1.89 -2.12
C VAL A 112 15.25 1.22 -0.96
N VAL A 113 15.71 -0.02 -1.15
CA VAL A 113 16.57 -0.74 -0.21
C VAL A 113 17.98 -0.73 -0.79
N HIS A 114 18.94 -0.26 0.00
CA HIS A 114 20.33 -0.08 -0.40
C HIS A 114 21.21 -1.27 -0.01
N ASN A 115 22.21 -1.55 -0.86
CA ASN A 115 23.21 -2.60 -0.64
C ASN A 115 22.55 -3.94 -0.29
N VAL A 116 21.71 -4.45 -1.19
CA VAL A 116 20.93 -5.69 -1.02
C VAL A 116 21.84 -6.86 -0.66
N THR A 117 21.42 -7.69 0.28
CA THR A 117 22.07 -8.94 0.66
C THR A 117 21.15 -10.12 0.34
N ALA A 118 21.64 -11.34 0.52
CA ALA A 118 20.82 -12.54 0.37
C ALA A 118 19.63 -12.57 1.36
N GLN A 119 19.71 -11.86 2.49
CA GLN A 119 18.64 -11.83 3.51
C GLN A 119 17.40 -11.07 3.03
N GLU A 120 17.56 -10.17 2.06
CA GLU A 120 16.44 -9.44 1.48
C GLU A 120 15.58 -10.31 0.54
N ASN A 121 16.02 -11.52 0.15
CA ASN A 121 15.23 -12.45 -0.65
C ASN A 121 14.01 -12.97 0.13
N ASP A 122 12.86 -12.32 -0.04
CA ASP A 122 11.64 -12.67 0.67
C ASP A 122 10.39 -12.06 0.03
N ILE A 123 9.24 -12.36 0.65
CA ILE A 123 7.97 -11.70 0.43
C ILE A 123 7.86 -10.48 1.34
N TYR A 124 7.49 -9.36 0.73
CA TYR A 124 7.19 -8.10 1.38
C TYR A 124 5.72 -7.75 1.18
N HIS A 125 5.20 -6.97 2.10
CA HIS A 125 3.87 -6.39 2.03
C HIS A 125 4.00 -4.88 2.00
N CYS A 126 3.31 -4.22 1.09
CA CYS A 126 3.11 -2.78 1.14
C CYS A 126 1.67 -2.51 1.56
N HIS A 127 1.50 -1.82 2.67
CA HIS A 127 0.23 -1.57 3.31
C HIS A 127 -0.07 -0.08 3.33
N PHE A 128 -1.30 0.26 2.99
CA PHE A 128 -1.86 1.61 3.15
C PHE A 128 -3.03 1.55 4.11
N GLN A 129 -3.14 2.53 4.99
CA GLN A 129 -4.27 2.66 5.90
C GLN A 129 -4.76 4.10 6.02
N GLU A 130 -6.07 4.25 5.93
CA GLU A 130 -6.82 5.48 6.14
C GLU A 130 -7.92 5.23 7.17
N GLY A 131 -7.71 5.71 8.40
CA GLY A 131 -8.60 5.43 9.53
C GLY A 131 -8.70 3.92 9.80
N TRP A 132 -9.88 3.35 9.58
CA TRP A 132 -10.17 1.92 9.74
C TRP A 132 -10.10 1.12 8.43
N SER A 133 -9.97 1.80 7.29
CA SER A 133 -9.84 1.18 5.98
C SER A 133 -8.38 0.92 5.67
N TYR A 134 -8.05 -0.29 5.26
CA TYR A 134 -6.69 -0.65 4.86
C TYR A 134 -6.72 -1.70 3.76
N ASP A 135 -5.64 -1.78 3.01
CA ASP A 135 -5.36 -2.89 2.12
C ASP A 135 -3.84 -3.06 1.98
N LYS A 136 -3.40 -4.18 1.38
CA LYS A 136 -1.98 -4.45 1.16
C LYS A 136 -1.72 -5.18 -0.16
N ALA A 137 -0.63 -4.80 -0.82
CA ALA A 137 -0.06 -5.55 -1.92
C ALA A 137 1.05 -6.49 -1.43
N ILE A 138 1.21 -7.61 -2.13
CA ILE A 138 2.29 -8.57 -1.92
C ILE A 138 3.36 -8.32 -2.99
N LEU A 139 4.62 -8.24 -2.58
CA LEU A 139 5.77 -8.07 -3.44
C LEU A 139 6.75 -9.22 -3.19
N ARG A 140 7.22 -9.86 -4.25
CA ARG A 140 8.24 -10.92 -4.14
C ARG A 140 9.58 -10.37 -4.60
N LEU A 141 10.55 -10.27 -3.69
CA LEU A 141 11.92 -9.91 -4.02
C LEU A 141 12.76 -11.19 -4.15
N VAL A 142 13.42 -11.34 -5.29
CA VAL A 142 14.36 -12.43 -5.57
C VAL A 142 15.74 -11.84 -5.68
N VAL A 143 16.67 -12.32 -4.85
CA VAL A 143 18.05 -11.85 -4.85
C VAL A 143 18.95 -12.90 -5.50
N ALA A 144 19.74 -12.47 -6.48
CA ALA A 144 20.78 -13.27 -7.08
C ALA A 144 22.17 -12.78 -6.64
N GLY A 145 23.12 -13.69 -6.49
CA GLY A 145 24.51 -13.38 -6.18
C GLY A 145 25.44 -14.21 -7.05
N LEU A 146 26.59 -13.65 -7.42
CA LEU A 146 27.65 -14.43 -8.04
C LEU A 146 28.30 -15.28 -6.96
N ALA A 147 28.19 -16.60 -7.06
CA ALA A 147 29.14 -17.49 -6.43
C ALA A 147 30.45 -17.32 -7.21
N LEU A 148 31.39 -16.52 -6.68
CA LEU A 148 32.78 -16.71 -7.04
C LEU A 148 33.16 -18.03 -6.40
N GLU A 149 33.18 -19.11 -7.18
CA GLU A 149 33.94 -20.30 -6.80
C GLU A 149 35.37 -19.80 -6.54
N ALA A 150 35.75 -19.74 -5.27
CA ALA A 150 37.15 -19.67 -4.91
C ALA A 150 37.73 -21.03 -5.31
N GLU A 151 38.17 -21.14 -6.55
CA GLU A 151 39.01 -22.24 -6.97
C GLU A 151 40.27 -22.18 -6.13
N VAL A 152 40.45 -23.24 -5.36
CA VAL A 152 41.55 -23.49 -4.44
C VAL A 152 42.87 -23.32 -5.19
N THR A 153 43.75 -22.45 -4.69
CA THR A 153 45.19 -22.52 -4.93
C THR A 153 45.92 -22.64 -3.60
#